data_AF-A0A1S3DNT2-F1
#
_entry.id   AF-A0A1S3DNT2-F1
#
_cell.length_a   1.000
_cell.length_b   1.000
_cell.length_c   1.000
_cell.angle_alpha   90.00
_cell.angle_beta   90.00
_cell.angle_gamma   90.00
#
_symmetry.space_group_name_H-M   'P 1'
#
loop_
_entity.id
_entity.type
_entity.pdbx_description
1 polymer ?
#
loop_
_entity_poly.entity_id
_entity_poly.type
_entity_poly.pdbx_seq_one_letter_code
_entity_poly.pdbx_strand_id
1 'polypeptide(L)'
;MYGRRPMCYWNSQFIFIHCKERNVQPNTDYWGGIRFASGDFESSGYEHRIHDSVTHETSRTRESVLEHVHIVGAGMLHHETSPAVLSVAKSPSITHVNISQCLSHGVSLISPSENIKLMFNWIQNVLGVGITIAIYI
;
A
#
# COMPACT_ATOMS: atom_id res chain seq x y z
N MET A 1 -25.70 7.72 -2.86
CA MET A 1 -24.75 8.67 -3.48
C MET A 1 -24.67 8.34 -4.97
N TYR A 2 -24.80 9.36 -5.83
CA TYR A 2 -25.00 9.20 -7.28
C TYR A 2 -23.73 8.75 -8.00
N GLY A 3 -23.66 7.49 -8.42
CA GLY A 3 -22.70 7.02 -9.42
C GLY A 3 -23.32 7.11 -10.81
N ARG A 4 -23.05 8.20 -11.55
CA ARG A 4 -23.41 8.24 -12.97
C ARG A 4 -22.61 7.17 -13.70
N ARG A 5 -23.28 6.15 -14.23
CA ARG A 5 -22.67 5.21 -15.19
C ARG A 5 -22.24 6.03 -16.41
N PRO A 6 -20.96 6.01 -16.81
CA PRO A 6 -20.55 6.67 -18.03
C PRO A 6 -21.28 6.01 -19.22
N MET A 7 -22.09 6.79 -19.92
CA MET A 7 -22.73 6.37 -21.18
C MET A 7 -21.72 6.52 -22.32
N CYS A 8 -21.46 5.44 -23.05
CA CYS A 8 -20.64 5.47 -24.25
C CYS A 8 -21.51 5.96 -25.43
N TYR A 9 -21.40 7.24 -25.78
CA TYR A 9 -22.04 7.77 -26.98
C TYR A 9 -21.20 7.39 -28.21
N TRP A 10 -21.83 6.71 -29.16
CA TRP A 10 -21.21 6.19 -30.38
C TRP A 10 -20.63 7.27 -31.31
N ASN A 11 -20.89 8.55 -31.04
CA ASN A 11 -20.49 9.70 -31.86
C ASN A 11 -19.62 10.74 -31.12
N SER A 12 -19.06 10.43 -29.95
CA SER A 12 -18.12 11.34 -29.25
C SER A 12 -16.67 11.03 -29.62
N GLN A 13 -15.73 11.94 -29.29
CA GLN A 13 -14.30 11.62 -29.33
C GLN A 13 -14.07 10.36 -28.47
N PHE A 14 -13.65 9.27 -29.11
CA PHE A 14 -13.59 7.96 -28.47
C PHE A 14 -12.53 7.96 -27.37
N ILE A 15 -12.93 7.56 -26.16
CA ILE A 15 -12.00 7.24 -25.08
C ILE A 15 -11.71 5.74 -25.22
N PHE A 16 -10.49 5.39 -25.63
CA PHE A 16 -10.05 4.00 -25.65
C PHE A 16 -9.67 3.58 -24.23
N ILE A 17 -10.44 2.66 -23.64
CA ILE A 17 -10.07 2.00 -22.39
C ILE A 17 -9.32 0.72 -22.76
N HIS A 18 -8.02 0.71 -22.52
CA HIS A 18 -7.20 -0.50 -22.69
C HIS A 18 -7.00 -1.16 -21.33
N CYS A 19 -7.72 -2.27 -21.09
CA CYS A 19 -7.53 -3.09 -19.91
C CYS A 19 -6.34 -4.04 -20.14
N LYS A 20 -5.36 -4.04 -19.22
CA LYS A 20 -4.32 -5.07 -19.21
C LYS A 20 -4.91 -6.43 -18.84
N GLU A 21 -4.30 -7.49 -19.33
CA GLU A 21 -4.65 -8.86 -18.96
C GLU A 21 -4.44 -9.11 -17.45
N ARG A 22 -5.29 -9.96 -16.90
CA ARG A 22 -5.19 -10.41 -15.51
C ARG A 22 -3.89 -11.21 -15.33
N ASN A 23 -3.09 -10.88 -14.32
CA ASN A 23 -1.79 -11.52 -14.06
C ASN A 23 -1.83 -12.64 -13.01
N VAL A 24 -3.00 -12.91 -12.42
CA VAL A 24 -3.26 -14.01 -11.50
C VAL A 24 -4.02 -15.14 -12.21
N GLN A 25 -3.96 -16.35 -11.66
CA GLN A 25 -4.67 -17.51 -12.21
C GLN A 25 -6.19 -17.25 -12.35
N PRO A 26 -6.86 -17.82 -13.37
CA PRO A 26 -8.28 -17.53 -13.64
C PRO A 26 -9.22 -17.79 -12.45
N ASN A 27 -8.87 -18.74 -11.58
CA ASN A 27 -9.69 -19.17 -10.44
C ASN A 27 -9.21 -18.61 -9.09
N THR A 28 -8.42 -17.53 -9.10
CA THR A 28 -7.85 -16.95 -7.87
C THR A 28 -8.13 -15.46 -7.82
N ASP A 29 -8.92 -15.05 -6.84
CA ASP A 29 -9.27 -13.65 -6.67
C ASP A 29 -8.16 -12.82 -6.04
N TYR A 30 -8.17 -11.53 -6.39
CA TYR A 30 -7.28 -10.59 -5.74
C TYR A 30 -7.76 -10.28 -4.33
N TRP A 31 -6.81 -9.97 -3.44
CA TRP A 31 -7.10 -9.49 -2.09
C TRP A 31 -6.42 -8.14 -1.83
N GLY A 32 -6.75 -7.51 -0.71
CA GLY A 32 -6.38 -6.11 -0.46
C GLY A 32 -4.89 -5.83 -0.40
N GLY A 33 -4.15 -6.64 0.36
CA GLY A 33 -2.77 -6.40 0.73
C GLY A 33 -2.58 -6.18 2.23
N ILE A 34 -1.35 -5.85 2.63
CA ILE A 34 -0.96 -5.59 4.02
C ILE A 34 -0.86 -4.09 4.22
N ARG A 35 -1.51 -3.56 5.27
CA ARG A 35 -1.45 -2.14 5.61
C ARG A 35 -0.80 -1.91 6.97
N PHE A 36 0.21 -1.05 7.00
CA PHE A 36 0.78 -0.47 8.20
C PHE A 36 0.24 0.95 8.38
N ALA A 37 -0.41 1.20 9.50
CA ALA A 37 -0.96 2.49 9.87
C ALA A 37 -0.99 2.62 11.39
N SER A 38 -1.12 3.84 11.90
CA SER A 38 -1.43 4.06 13.31
C SER A 38 -2.84 3.54 13.63
N GLY A 39 -2.99 2.79 14.73
CA GLY A 39 -4.31 2.39 15.24
C GLY A 39 -5.14 3.58 15.74
N ASP A 40 -4.45 4.62 16.18
CA ASP A 40 -5.00 5.88 16.68
C ASP A 40 -5.06 6.92 15.56
N PHE A 41 -5.90 6.70 14.56
CA PHE A 41 -6.06 7.63 13.44
C PHE A 41 -6.59 9.01 13.89
N GLU A 42 -7.23 9.11 15.06
CA GLU A 42 -7.82 10.36 15.59
C GLU A 42 -7.06 10.99 16.79
N SER A 43 -6.23 10.22 17.50
CA SER A 43 -5.62 10.66 18.78
C SER A 43 -4.14 11.05 18.68
N SER A 44 -3.41 10.63 17.64
CA SER A 44 -1.98 10.97 17.51
C SER A 44 -1.76 12.05 16.45
N GLY A 45 -2.30 13.25 16.70
CA GLY A 45 -1.79 14.44 16.05
C GLY A 45 -0.33 14.63 16.46
N TYR A 46 0.60 14.49 15.52
CA TYR A 46 1.96 15.06 15.62
C TYR A 46 2.88 14.61 16.76
N GLU A 47 2.64 13.49 17.45
CA GLU A 47 3.58 13.02 18.46
C GLU A 47 4.32 11.76 18.01
N HIS A 48 5.47 11.97 17.37
CA HIS A 48 6.54 10.96 17.27
C HIS A 48 7.19 10.61 18.62
N ARG A 49 6.63 11.15 19.72
CA ARG A 49 7.13 11.04 21.09
C ARG A 49 5.93 10.99 22.01
N ILE A 50 5.53 9.78 22.39
CA ILE A 50 4.63 9.63 23.53
C ILE A 50 5.47 10.00 24.75
N HIS A 51 5.21 11.18 25.32
CA HIS A 51 5.82 11.59 26.57
C HIS A 51 5.07 10.90 27.70
N ASP A 52 5.68 9.90 28.30
CA ASP A 52 5.16 9.32 29.53
C ASP A 52 5.20 10.39 30.63
N SER A 53 4.02 10.84 31.09
CA SER A 53 3.90 11.89 32.11
C SER A 53 4.39 11.47 33.49
N VAL A 54 4.61 10.18 33.72
CA VAL A 54 5.08 9.61 34.99
C VAL A 54 6.58 9.34 34.94
N THR A 55 7.09 8.78 33.83
CA THR A 55 8.51 8.42 33.71
C THR A 55 9.35 9.47 32.98
N HIS A 56 8.72 10.46 32.32
CA HIS A 56 9.37 11.42 31.42
C HIS A 56 10.25 10.76 30.34
N GLU A 57 10.05 9.46 30.07
CA GLU A 57 10.77 8.77 29.01
C GLU A 57 10.15 9.08 27.65
N THR A 58 11.02 9.31 26.67
CA THR A 58 10.62 9.40 25.27
C THR A 58 10.48 7.99 24.74
N SER A 59 9.28 7.41 24.86
CA SER A 59 9.02 6.09 24.28
C SER A 59 9.01 6.21 22.75
N ARG A 60 10.02 5.65 22.09
CA ARG A 60 9.99 5.44 20.64
C ARG A 60 9.05 4.28 20.35
N THR A 61 7.97 4.55 19.63
CA THR A 61 7.07 3.48 19.16
C THR A 61 7.87 2.52 18.29
N ARG A 62 7.92 1.25 18.68
CA ARG A 62 8.58 0.21 17.89
C ARG A 62 7.90 0.08 16.53
N GLU A 63 8.64 0.34 15.45
CA GLU A 63 8.15 0.14 14.09
C GLU A 63 7.92 -1.34 13.78
N SER A 64 6.99 -1.60 12.86
CA SER A 64 6.64 -2.96 12.43
C SER A 64 7.73 -3.58 11.55
N VAL A 65 7.77 -4.91 11.49
CA VAL A 65 8.71 -5.67 10.65
C VAL A 65 7.94 -6.63 9.77
N LEU A 66 8.22 -6.62 8.47
CA LEU A 66 7.75 -7.57 7.49
C LEU A 66 8.96 -8.29 6.90
N GLU A 67 9.12 -9.56 7.24
CA GLU A 67 10.32 -10.31 6.85
C GLU A 67 10.02 -11.75 6.44
N HIS A 68 10.71 -12.24 5.39
CA HIS A 68 10.58 -13.61 4.85
C HIS A 68 9.16 -13.97 4.42
N VAL A 69 8.50 -13.07 3.68
CA VAL A 69 7.10 -13.23 3.25
C VAL A 69 6.97 -13.33 1.73
N HIS A 70 6.09 -14.22 1.27
CA HIS A 70 5.64 -14.27 -0.12
C HIS A 70 4.21 -13.70 -0.22
N ILE A 71 4.05 -12.62 -0.97
CA ILE A 71 2.80 -11.91 -1.23
C ILE A 71 2.40 -12.15 -2.68
N VAL A 72 1.28 -12.83 -2.90
CA VAL A 72 0.79 -13.20 -4.24
C VAL A 72 -0.66 -12.78 -4.37
N GLY A 73 -1.05 -12.21 -5.52
CA GLY A 73 -2.45 -11.91 -5.81
C GLY A 73 -3.04 -10.77 -4.98
N ALA A 74 -2.22 -9.91 -4.37
CA ALA A 74 -2.74 -8.69 -3.75
C ALA A 74 -3.12 -7.66 -4.83
N GLY A 75 -3.76 -6.55 -4.46
CA GLY A 75 -4.03 -5.47 -5.42
C GLY A 75 -5.44 -4.89 -5.43
N MET A 76 -6.40 -5.51 -4.73
CA MET A 76 -7.81 -5.11 -4.77
C MET A 76 -8.46 -5.20 -3.39
N LEU A 77 -8.92 -4.07 -2.87
CA LEU A 77 -9.67 -3.98 -1.63
C LEU A 77 -11.01 -3.30 -1.91
N HIS A 78 -12.12 -3.94 -1.60
CA HIS A 78 -13.48 -3.39 -1.82
C HIS A 78 -13.74 -2.90 -3.25
N HIS A 79 -13.24 -3.63 -4.26
CA HIS A 79 -13.30 -3.25 -5.69
C HIS A 79 -12.52 -1.99 -6.06
N GLU A 80 -11.69 -1.48 -5.16
CA GLU A 80 -10.73 -0.40 -5.43
C GLU A 80 -9.31 -0.96 -5.48
N THR A 81 -8.46 -0.31 -6.28
CA THR A 81 -7.05 -0.72 -6.39
C THR A 81 -6.31 -0.38 -5.10
N SER A 82 -5.62 -1.36 -4.54
CA SER A 82 -4.83 -1.20 -3.30
C SER A 82 -3.43 -1.79 -3.51
N PRO A 83 -2.34 -1.13 -3.06
CA PRO A 83 -1.00 -1.72 -3.10
C PRO A 83 -0.90 -3.05 -2.33
N ALA A 84 0.03 -3.92 -2.73
CA ALA A 84 0.26 -5.18 -2.00
C ALA A 84 0.76 -4.93 -0.58
N VAL A 85 1.60 -3.91 -0.38
CA VAL A 85 1.99 -3.38 0.92
C VAL A 85 1.78 -1.86 0.90
N LEU A 86 0.99 -1.35 1.85
CA LEU A 86 0.76 0.08 2.04
C LEU A 86 1.23 0.48 3.44
N SER A 87 2.08 1.51 3.53
CA SER A 87 2.42 2.15 4.79
C SER A 87 2.02 3.62 4.76
N VAL A 88 1.34 4.10 5.79
CA VAL A 88 0.96 5.51 5.93
C VAL A 88 1.45 6.02 7.27
N ALA A 89 2.27 7.07 7.27
CA ALA A 89 2.85 7.68 8.47
C ALA A 89 3.69 6.71 9.35
N LYS A 90 4.10 5.57 8.77
CA LYS A 90 4.89 4.51 9.41
C LYS A 90 6.03 4.10 8.51
N SER A 91 7.12 3.65 9.12
CA SER A 91 8.34 3.22 8.42
C SER A 91 8.72 1.79 8.80
N PRO A 92 7.89 0.78 8.44
CA PRO A 92 8.19 -0.61 8.75
C PRO A 92 9.46 -1.07 8.03
N SER A 93 10.22 -1.97 8.67
CA SER A 93 11.33 -2.67 8.02
C SER A 93 10.76 -3.77 7.13
N ILE A 94 10.98 -3.68 5.82
CA ILE A 94 10.52 -4.67 4.83
C ILE A 94 11.75 -5.34 4.22
N THR A 95 12.01 -6.59 4.61
CA THR A 95 13.20 -7.33 4.19
C THR A 95 12.88 -8.73 3.71
N HIS A 96 13.57 -9.25 2.69
CA HIS A 96 13.33 -10.61 2.18
C HIS A 96 11.87 -10.88 1.79
N VAL A 97 11.17 -9.89 1.21
CA VAL A 97 9.77 -10.03 0.78
C VAL A 97 9.70 -10.24 -0.74
N ASN A 98 8.96 -11.25 -1.17
CA ASN A 98 8.66 -11.51 -2.57
C ASN A 98 7.21 -11.11 -2.88
N ILE A 99 7.00 -10.18 -3.81
CA ILE A 99 5.69 -9.71 -4.23
C ILE A 99 5.50 -10.07 -5.70
N SER A 100 4.41 -10.79 -6.02
CA SER A 100 4.10 -11.19 -7.39
C SER A 100 2.61 -11.18 -7.70
N GLN A 101 2.28 -11.07 -8.99
CA GLN A 101 0.90 -11.14 -9.51
C GLN A 101 -0.02 -10.10 -8.83
N CYS A 102 0.45 -8.86 -8.71
CA CYS A 102 -0.32 -7.79 -8.06
C CYS A 102 -1.14 -7.00 -9.08
N LEU A 103 -2.40 -6.69 -8.77
CA LEU A 103 -3.27 -5.85 -9.62
C LEU A 103 -2.89 -4.37 -9.57
N SER A 104 -2.20 -3.92 -8.53
CA SER A 104 -1.85 -2.52 -8.30
C SER A 104 -0.32 -2.37 -8.08
N HIS A 105 0.08 -1.45 -7.20
CA HIS A 105 1.45 -1.24 -6.79
C HIS A 105 1.98 -2.39 -5.94
N GLY A 106 3.30 -2.60 -5.93
CA GLY A 106 3.94 -3.56 -5.03
C GLY A 106 3.99 -3.01 -3.60
N VAL A 107 4.90 -2.07 -3.35
CA VAL A 107 5.04 -1.38 -2.05
C VAL A 107 4.73 0.10 -2.23
N SER A 108 3.85 0.65 -1.40
CA SER A 108 3.56 2.08 -1.36
C SER A 108 3.81 2.63 0.04
N LEU A 109 4.70 3.61 0.15
CA LEU A 109 5.01 4.32 1.39
C LEU A 109 4.54 5.76 1.26
N ILE A 110 3.63 6.17 2.13
CA ILE A 110 3.06 7.52 2.18
C ILE A 110 3.50 8.18 3.48
N SER A 111 4.24 9.28 3.36
CA SER A 111 4.81 10.05 4.47
C SER A 111 5.51 9.17 5.52
N PRO A 112 6.51 8.37 5.14
CA PRO A 112 7.27 7.57 6.11
C PRO A 112 7.83 8.47 7.23
N SER A 113 7.59 8.06 8.48
CA SER A 113 7.93 8.80 9.71
C SER A 113 9.42 8.81 10.02
N GLU A 114 10.09 7.71 9.66
CA GLU A 114 11.51 7.48 9.88
C GLU A 114 12.17 6.90 8.62
N ASN A 115 13.42 6.46 8.76
CA ASN A 115 14.20 5.87 7.68
C ASN A 115 13.48 4.68 7.03
N ILE A 116 13.48 4.67 5.70
CA ILE A 116 12.91 3.60 4.89
C ILE A 116 13.91 2.45 4.78
N LYS A 117 13.53 1.24 5.21
CA LYS A 117 14.36 0.03 5.07
C LYS A 117 13.67 -1.00 4.17
N LEU A 118 14.14 -1.09 2.93
CA LEU A 118 13.66 -2.02 1.89
C LEU A 118 14.83 -2.87 1.35
N MET A 119 15.22 -3.94 2.05
CA MET A 119 16.39 -4.75 1.65
C MET A 119 16.01 -6.15 1.15
N PHE A 120 16.67 -6.63 0.10
CA PHE A 120 16.51 -8.00 -0.41
C PHE A 120 15.07 -8.35 -0.79
N ASN A 121 14.30 -7.39 -1.30
CA ASN A 121 12.93 -7.61 -1.75
C ASN A 121 12.90 -7.90 -3.25
N TRP A 122 12.00 -8.81 -3.67
CA TRP A 122 11.76 -9.13 -5.06
C TRP A 122 10.34 -8.73 -5.44
N ILE A 123 10.17 -7.79 -6.36
CA ILE A 123 8.85 -7.31 -6.79
C ILE A 123 8.75 -7.49 -8.30
N GLN A 124 7.87 -8.38 -8.74
CA GLN A 124 7.72 -8.74 -10.15
C GLN A 124 6.26 -8.93 -10.54
N ASN A 125 5.97 -8.86 -11.84
CA ASN A 125 4.62 -9.09 -12.36
C ASN A 125 3.54 -8.31 -11.58
N VAL A 126 3.76 -7.00 -11.42
CA VAL A 126 2.79 -6.06 -10.85
C VAL A 126 2.23 -5.19 -11.98
N LEU A 127 0.92 -4.92 -11.99
CA LEU A 127 0.30 -4.13 -13.07
C LEU A 127 0.48 -2.62 -12.87
N GLY A 128 0.68 -2.17 -11.62
CA GLY A 128 1.03 -0.81 -11.25
C GLY A 128 2.54 -0.58 -11.19
N VAL A 129 2.98 0.23 -10.22
CA VAL A 129 4.40 0.53 -9.99
C VAL A 129 4.96 -0.38 -8.88
N GLY A 130 6.17 -0.90 -9.07
CA GLY A 130 6.82 -1.80 -8.10
C GLY A 130 6.95 -1.18 -6.70
N ILE A 131 7.54 0.01 -6.62
CA ILE A 131 7.70 0.76 -5.36
C ILE A 131 7.31 2.22 -5.62
N THR A 132 6.45 2.77 -4.76
CA THR A 132 6.10 4.19 -4.75
C THR A 132 6.37 4.77 -3.38
N ILE A 133 7.03 5.94 -3.35
CA ILE A 133 7.30 6.68 -2.12
C ILE A 133 6.78 8.09 -2.34
N ALA A 134 5.79 8.49 -1.55
CA ALA A 134 5.24 9.83 -1.55
C ALA A 134 5.59 10.51 -0.22
N ILE A 135 6.23 11.67 -0.30
CA ILE A 135 6.62 12.47 0.86
C ILE A 135 5.74 13.71 0.85
N TYR A 136 4.98 13.92 1.92
CA TYR A 136 4.31 15.20 2.17
C TYR A 136 5.19 16.02 3.11
N ILE A 137 5.50 17.25 2.69
CA ILE A 137 6.22 18.27 3.46
C ILE A 137 5.19 19.21 4.06
#